data_AF-A0AAW5FCD3-F1
#
_entry.id   AF-A0AAW5FCD3-F1
#
_cell.length_a   1.000
_cell.length_b   1.000
_cell.length_c   1.000
_cell.angle_alpha   90.00
_cell.angle_beta   90.00
_cell.angle_gamma   90.00
#
_symmetry.space_group_name_H-M   'P 1'
#
loop_
_entity.id
_entity.type
_entity.pdbx_description
1 polymer ?
#
loop_
_entity_poly.entity_id
_entity_poly.type
_entity_poly.pdbx_seq_one_letter_code
_entity_poly.pdbx_strand_id
1 'polypeptide(L)'
;MEKFQVGARQVEIIALSPSDQDQLNAIEAFADCFIPVDQPASGLSPIQQNHASVVVVVRVDEEYLLLGADLERTASTHTGWNALVASKTRPQFLASVFKVPHHGSENGQCDRVWSEMMQQERVAVLTPYLSSKLPRPEGIAWLKARTAGLYATNIPTAARIKRRTEVERTIKESTAGFSGQKMPDDPGIVRFRKKAGATGAWTVEVFGDAKKL
;
A
#
# COMPACT_ATOMS: atom_id res chain seq x y z
N MET A 1 9.58 16.80 -11.65
CA MET A 1 8.14 17.10 -11.80
C MET A 1 7.84 17.00 -13.28
N GLU A 2 7.16 15.94 -13.71
CA GLU A 2 6.79 15.77 -15.11
C GLU A 2 5.34 16.24 -15.30
N LYS A 3 5.17 17.27 -16.11
CA LYS A 3 3.87 17.79 -16.53
C LYS A 3 3.68 17.41 -17.99
N PHE A 4 2.54 16.84 -18.30
CA PHE A 4 2.19 16.49 -19.66
C PHE A 4 0.74 16.86 -19.96
N GLN A 5 0.49 17.18 -21.22
CA GLN A 5 -0.86 17.44 -21.72
C GLN A 5 -1.40 16.15 -22.31
N VAL A 6 -2.57 15.72 -21.84
CA VAL A 6 -3.32 14.63 -22.46
C VAL A 6 -4.59 15.23 -23.06
N GLY A 7 -4.55 15.50 -24.37
CA GLY A 7 -5.57 16.31 -25.03
C GLY A 7 -5.56 17.75 -24.48
N ALA A 8 -6.68 18.19 -23.91
CA ALA A 8 -6.82 19.52 -23.30
C ALA A 8 -6.65 19.52 -21.77
N ARG A 9 -6.14 18.43 -21.19
CA ARG A 9 -6.11 18.20 -19.74
C ARG A 9 -4.69 18.26 -19.21
N GLN A 10 -4.54 18.90 -18.05
CA GLN A 10 -3.27 18.94 -17.35
C GLN A 10 -3.11 17.68 -16.50
N VAL A 11 -2.07 16.90 -16.79
CA VAL A 11 -1.73 15.72 -16.00
C VAL A 11 -0.33 15.88 -15.45
N GLU A 12 -0.18 15.54 -14.17
CA GLU A 12 1.08 15.60 -13.48
C GLU A 12 1.28 14.36 -12.60
N ILE A 13 2.48 13.81 -12.62
CA ILE A 13 2.88 12.69 -11.77
C ILE A 13 4.07 13.15 -10.92
N ILE A 14 3.93 12.96 -9.60
CA ILE A 14 4.91 13.44 -8.63
C ILE A 14 5.27 12.29 -7.69
N ALA A 15 6.55 11.95 -7.63
CA ALA A 15 7.09 11.09 -6.57
C ALA A 15 7.26 11.92 -5.29
N LEU A 16 6.68 11.46 -4.19
CA LEU A 16 6.76 12.08 -2.87
C LEU A 16 7.74 11.38 -1.92
N SER A 17 8.15 10.17 -2.25
CA SER A 17 9.15 9.39 -1.54
C SER A 17 10.00 8.62 -2.56
N PRO A 18 11.12 8.01 -2.16
CA PRO A 18 11.74 8.01 -0.83
C PRO A 18 12.19 9.41 -0.36
N SER A 19 12.26 9.62 0.95
CA SER A 19 12.92 10.80 1.53
C SER A 19 14.44 10.73 1.32
N ASP A 20 15.17 11.84 1.52
CA ASP A 20 16.63 11.85 1.40
C ASP A 20 17.29 10.82 2.34
N GLN A 21 16.76 10.67 3.56
CA GLN A 21 17.26 9.67 4.50
C GLN A 21 16.89 8.25 4.07
N ASP A 22 15.69 8.02 3.54
CA ASP A 22 15.33 6.69 3.01
C ASP A 22 16.20 6.30 1.81
N GLN A 23 16.57 7.26 0.96
CA GLN A 23 17.51 7.03 -0.15
C GLN A 23 18.90 6.65 0.36
N LEU A 24 19.42 7.39 1.36
CA LEU A 24 20.70 7.07 1.99
C LEU A 24 20.66 5.68 2.62
N ASN A 25 19.62 5.36 3.40
CA ASN A 25 19.45 4.04 4.02
C ASN A 25 19.39 2.93 2.96
N ALA A 26 18.73 3.16 1.82
CA ALA A 26 18.67 2.18 0.74
C ALA A 26 20.04 1.96 0.08
N ILE A 27 20.84 3.03 -0.09
CA ILE A 27 22.22 2.94 -0.61
C ILE A 27 23.13 2.22 0.40
N GLU A 28 23.04 2.55 1.68
CA GLU A 28 23.79 1.88 2.76
C GLU A 28 23.44 0.39 2.83
N ALA A 29 22.15 0.04 2.84
CA ALA A 29 21.70 -1.35 2.83
C ALA A 29 22.16 -2.10 1.56
N PHE A 30 22.23 -1.43 0.41
CA PHE A 30 22.78 -2.01 -0.80
C PHE A 30 24.30 -2.19 -0.71
N ALA A 31 25.03 -1.24 -0.11
CA ALA A 31 26.47 -1.34 0.14
C ALA A 31 26.79 -2.51 1.07
N ASP A 32 25.96 -2.77 2.09
CA ASP A 32 26.11 -3.91 3.01
C ASP A 32 25.90 -5.28 2.32
N CYS A 33 25.31 -5.30 1.12
CA CYS A 33 25.20 -6.51 0.32
C CYS A 33 26.51 -6.88 -0.39
N PHE A 34 27.53 -6.01 -0.38
CA PHE A 34 28.82 -6.33 -0.98
C PHE A 34 29.59 -7.31 -0.11
N ILE A 35 29.93 -8.45 -0.71
CA ILE A 35 30.71 -9.50 -0.07
C ILE A 35 32.17 -9.30 -0.50
N PRO A 36 33.14 -9.25 0.44
CA PRO A 36 34.56 -9.21 0.10
C PRO A 36 34.95 -10.34 -0.86
N VAL A 37 35.85 -10.05 -1.81
CA VAL A 37 36.23 -10.97 -2.91
C VAL A 37 36.77 -12.31 -2.41
N ASP A 38 37.29 -12.35 -1.19
CA ASP A 38 37.89 -13.50 -0.52
C ASP A 38 36.92 -14.27 0.40
N GLN A 39 35.65 -13.85 0.48
CA GLN A 39 34.65 -14.52 1.30
C GLN A 39 33.62 -15.28 0.45
N PRO A 40 33.20 -16.48 0.87
CA PRO A 40 32.12 -17.19 0.20
C PRO A 40 30.85 -16.37 0.27
N ALA A 41 30.14 -16.28 -0.86
CA ALA A 41 28.90 -15.53 -0.93
C ALA A 41 27.86 -16.11 0.06
N SER A 42 27.63 -15.45 1.19
CA SER A 42 26.40 -15.62 1.96
C SER A 42 25.30 -14.97 1.11
N GLY A 43 24.33 -15.75 0.64
CA GLY A 43 23.27 -15.25 -0.24
C GLY A 43 22.68 -13.92 0.25
N LEU A 44 22.25 -13.08 -0.70
CA LEU A 44 21.75 -11.73 -0.40
C LEU A 44 20.72 -11.79 0.74
N SER A 45 20.99 -11.07 1.83
CA SER A 45 19.96 -10.85 2.84
C SER A 45 18.76 -10.16 2.16
N PRO A 46 17.51 -10.47 2.55
CA PRO A 46 16.37 -9.73 2.05
C PRO A 46 16.57 -8.26 2.41
N ILE A 47 16.82 -7.41 1.42
CA ILE A 47 16.79 -5.96 1.59
C ILE A 47 15.46 -5.65 2.28
N GLN A 48 15.46 -4.88 3.37
CA GLN A 48 14.19 -4.40 3.95
C GLN A 48 13.56 -3.43 2.93
N GLN A 49 12.69 -3.96 2.09
CA GLN A 49 12.34 -3.41 0.76
C GLN A 49 11.58 -2.07 0.84
N ASN A 50 10.97 -1.75 1.98
CA ASN A 50 9.96 -0.70 2.04
C ASN A 50 10.53 0.72 2.09
N HIS A 51 11.82 0.90 2.43
CA HIS A 51 12.48 2.22 2.37
C HIS A 51 12.52 2.79 0.95
N ALA A 52 12.61 1.92 -0.06
CA ALA A 52 12.60 2.31 -1.47
C ALA A 52 11.17 2.47 -2.04
N SER A 53 10.12 2.37 -1.21
CA SER A 53 8.75 2.56 -1.67
C SER A 53 8.56 3.98 -2.20
N VAL A 54 8.04 4.08 -3.43
CA VAL A 54 7.76 5.34 -4.11
C VAL A 54 6.28 5.67 -3.98
N VAL A 55 5.94 6.58 -3.08
CA VAL A 55 4.62 7.19 -2.98
C VAL A 55 4.46 8.13 -4.15
N VAL A 56 3.39 7.94 -4.92
CA VAL A 56 3.12 8.73 -6.12
C VAL A 56 1.82 9.49 -5.95
N VAL A 57 1.83 10.72 -6.43
CA VAL A 57 0.63 11.53 -6.62
C VAL A 57 0.37 11.63 -8.10
N VAL A 58 -0.87 11.37 -8.48
CA VAL A 58 -1.37 11.63 -9.83
C VAL A 58 -2.36 12.78 -9.74
N ARG A 59 -2.08 13.86 -10.46
CA ARG A 59 -2.97 15.00 -10.60
C ARG A 59 -3.57 15.00 -11.99
N VAL A 60 -4.89 15.15 -12.07
CA VAL A 60 -5.63 15.39 -13.31
C VAL A 60 -6.49 16.64 -13.10
N ASP A 61 -6.10 17.73 -13.75
CA ASP A 61 -6.65 19.09 -13.52
C ASP A 61 -6.59 19.52 -12.05
N GLU A 62 -7.69 19.45 -11.31
CA GLU A 62 -7.79 19.80 -9.88
C GLU A 62 -7.98 18.57 -8.97
N GLU A 63 -8.07 17.38 -9.56
CA GLU A 63 -8.19 16.12 -8.82
C GLU A 63 -6.82 15.53 -8.51
N TYR A 64 -6.66 15.03 -7.29
CA TYR A 64 -5.43 14.42 -6.81
C TYR A 64 -5.71 13.01 -6.30
N LEU A 65 -4.89 12.06 -6.72
CA LEU A 65 -4.92 10.67 -6.29
C LEU A 65 -3.59 10.37 -5.60
N LEU A 66 -3.65 9.80 -4.39
CA LEU A 66 -2.48 9.41 -3.63
C LEU A 66 -2.30 7.89 -3.69
N LEU A 67 -1.14 7.43 -4.15
CA LEU A 67 -0.78 6.02 -4.24
C LEU A 67 0.29 5.72 -3.18
N GLY A 68 -0.12 5.16 -2.04
CA GLY A 68 0.73 5.04 -0.85
C GLY A 68 1.86 4.00 -0.91
N ALA A 69 2.00 3.26 -2.01
CA ALA A 69 2.98 2.17 -2.17
C ALA A 69 2.99 1.23 -0.93
N ASP A 70 4.15 0.75 -0.50
CA ASP A 70 4.31 0.01 0.76
C ASP A 70 5.14 0.81 1.78
N LEU A 71 5.06 2.15 1.68
CA LEU A 71 5.76 3.04 2.58
C LEU A 71 5.23 2.89 4.01
N GLU A 72 6.14 2.80 4.96
CA GLU A 72 5.83 2.64 6.38
C GLU A 72 6.10 3.91 7.17
N ARG A 73 5.49 4.00 8.34
CA ARG A 73 5.90 4.88 9.42
C ARG A 73 7.05 4.20 10.18
N THR A 74 8.04 5.00 10.55
CA THR A 74 9.19 4.57 11.32
C THR A 74 9.25 5.36 12.64
N ALA A 75 10.25 5.09 13.49
CA ALA A 75 10.50 5.91 14.68
C ALA A 75 11.12 7.27 14.35
N SER A 76 11.83 7.38 13.22
CA SER A 76 12.48 8.62 12.80
C SER A 76 11.50 9.57 12.09
N THR A 77 11.69 10.87 12.32
CA THR A 77 10.96 11.92 11.61
C THR A 77 11.47 12.15 10.19
N HIS A 78 12.64 11.58 9.85
CA HIS A 78 13.31 11.79 8.56
C HIS A 78 13.06 10.65 7.58
N THR A 79 12.35 9.59 7.96
CA THR A 79 12.07 8.43 7.10
C THR A 79 10.58 8.12 7.00
N GLY A 80 10.19 7.46 5.91
CA GLY A 80 8.85 6.94 5.71
C GLY A 80 7.76 8.03 5.65
N TRP A 81 6.56 7.68 6.09
CA TRP A 81 5.43 8.63 6.14
C TRP A 81 5.70 9.86 7.01
N ASN A 82 6.52 9.74 8.06
CA ASN A 82 6.82 10.87 8.93
C ASN A 82 7.56 11.98 8.16
N ALA A 83 8.56 11.59 7.37
CA ALA A 83 9.34 12.51 6.54
C ALA A 83 8.47 13.17 5.48
N LEU A 84 7.67 12.35 4.79
CA LEU A 84 6.82 12.79 3.70
C LEU A 84 5.82 13.83 4.19
N VAL A 85 5.08 13.54 5.26
CA VAL A 85 4.08 14.47 5.80
C VAL A 85 4.75 15.73 6.35
N ALA A 86 5.91 15.63 7.02
CA ALA A 86 6.66 16.77 7.54
C ALA A 86 7.31 17.64 6.45
N SER A 87 7.45 17.14 5.22
CA SER A 87 8.05 17.88 4.13
C SER A 87 7.26 19.16 3.81
N LYS A 88 7.95 20.29 3.84
CA LYS A 88 7.42 21.59 3.40
C LYS A 88 7.56 21.80 1.89
N THR A 89 8.39 20.99 1.23
CA THR A 89 8.66 21.09 -0.21
C THR A 89 7.69 20.24 -1.03
N ARG A 90 6.96 19.32 -0.40
CA ARG A 90 5.88 18.61 -1.09
C ARG A 90 4.75 19.58 -1.49
N PRO A 91 4.07 19.31 -2.60
CA PRO A 91 2.82 19.98 -2.92
C PRO A 91 1.78 19.82 -1.80
N GLN A 92 1.13 20.92 -1.42
CA GLN A 92 0.13 20.97 -0.35
C GLN A 92 -1.29 20.71 -0.87
N PHE A 93 -1.45 19.68 -1.71
CA PHE A 93 -2.77 19.28 -2.21
C PHE A 93 -3.50 18.39 -1.20
N LEU A 94 -4.80 18.19 -1.43
CA LEU A 94 -5.62 17.20 -0.76
C LEU A 94 -6.17 16.20 -1.79
N ALA A 95 -5.85 14.92 -1.62
CA ALA A 95 -6.27 13.85 -2.51
C ALA A 95 -7.68 13.34 -2.18
N SER A 96 -8.43 12.93 -3.21
CA SER A 96 -9.79 12.39 -3.11
C SER A 96 -9.81 10.85 -3.17
N VAL A 97 -8.73 10.22 -3.65
CA VAL A 97 -8.54 8.76 -3.71
C VAL A 97 -7.23 8.39 -3.03
N PHE A 98 -7.24 7.30 -2.26
CA PHE A 98 -6.04 6.75 -1.62
C PHE A 98 -5.88 5.25 -1.84
N LYS A 99 -4.77 4.81 -2.45
CA LYS A 99 -4.31 3.43 -2.27
C LYS A 99 -3.61 3.34 -0.92
N VAL A 100 -4.22 2.58 0.00
CA VAL A 100 -3.72 2.42 1.36
C VAL A 100 -2.33 1.76 1.31
N PRO A 101 -1.34 2.30 2.05
CA PRO A 101 0.02 1.77 2.07
C PRO A 101 0.09 0.37 2.66
N HIS A 102 1.08 -0.38 2.20
CA HIS A 102 1.55 -1.64 2.81
C HIS A 102 0.39 -2.56 3.19
N HIS A 103 -0.51 -2.77 2.24
CA HIS A 103 -1.64 -3.70 2.37
C HIS A 103 -2.56 -3.44 3.57
N GLY A 104 -2.51 -2.23 4.18
CA GLY A 104 -3.24 -1.88 5.40
C GLY A 104 -2.62 -2.39 6.70
N SER A 105 -1.30 -2.58 6.73
CA SER A 105 -0.54 -2.84 7.95
C SER A 105 -0.62 -1.68 8.94
N GLU A 106 -0.34 -1.96 10.21
CA GLU A 106 -0.31 -0.94 11.27
C GLU A 106 0.83 0.05 11.08
N ASN A 107 2.02 -0.40 10.65
CA ASN A 107 3.13 0.50 10.32
C ASN A 107 2.82 1.35 9.08
N GLY A 108 1.91 0.96 8.19
CA GLY A 108 1.41 1.83 7.12
C GLY A 108 0.46 2.94 7.61
N GLN A 109 -0.02 2.89 8.86
CA GLN A 109 -0.95 3.87 9.40
C GLN A 109 -0.23 5.14 9.83
N CYS A 110 -0.66 6.26 9.25
CA CYS A 110 -0.21 7.60 9.62
C CYS A 110 -1.42 8.55 9.64
N ASP A 111 -1.87 8.94 10.83
CA ASP A 111 -3.02 9.85 11.00
C ASP A 111 -2.84 11.16 10.25
N ARG A 112 -1.62 11.68 10.23
CA ARG A 112 -1.30 12.95 9.58
C ARG A 112 -1.49 12.90 8.06
N VAL A 113 -1.33 11.74 7.41
CA VAL A 113 -1.69 11.61 5.98
C VAL A 113 -3.18 11.89 5.79
N TRP A 114 -4.02 11.32 6.64
CA TRP A 114 -5.47 11.50 6.55
C TRP A 114 -5.92 12.91 6.93
N SER A 115 -5.25 13.60 7.86
CA SER A 115 -5.63 14.96 8.23
C SER A 115 -5.01 16.04 7.33
N GLU A 116 -3.82 15.82 6.76
CA GLU A 116 -3.03 16.86 6.07
C GLU A 116 -2.91 16.64 4.55
N MET A 117 -3.26 15.47 4.02
CA MET A 117 -3.07 15.14 2.60
C MET A 117 -4.32 14.63 1.89
N MET A 118 -5.42 14.47 2.61
CA MET A 118 -6.62 13.83 2.10
C MET A 118 -7.84 14.74 2.31
N GLN A 119 -8.70 14.84 1.29
CA GLN A 119 -9.96 15.57 1.37
C GLN A 119 -10.91 14.93 2.39
N GLN A 120 -11.95 15.65 2.81
CA GLN A 120 -12.94 15.12 3.75
C GLN A 120 -13.76 13.97 3.10
N GLU A 121 -14.28 14.20 1.89
CA GLU A 121 -14.96 13.18 1.09
C GLU A 121 -13.97 12.39 0.24
N ARG A 122 -13.44 11.32 0.82
CA ARG A 122 -12.41 10.48 0.20
C ARG A 122 -12.79 9.02 0.16
N VAL A 123 -12.33 8.33 -0.88
CA VAL A 123 -12.41 6.87 -1.00
C VAL A 123 -11.02 6.25 -0.90
N ALA A 124 -10.95 5.05 -0.33
CA ALA A 124 -9.70 4.34 -0.17
C ALA A 124 -9.80 2.89 -0.67
N VAL A 125 -8.70 2.39 -1.24
CA VAL A 125 -8.58 0.99 -1.66
C VAL A 125 -7.44 0.30 -0.93
N LEU A 126 -7.75 -0.88 -0.40
CA LEU A 126 -6.82 -1.85 0.13
C LEU A 126 -6.44 -2.85 -0.96
N THR A 127 -5.17 -3.24 -0.94
CA THR A 127 -4.64 -4.34 -1.74
C THR A 127 -4.12 -5.42 -0.79
N PRO A 128 -4.97 -6.30 -0.24
CA PRO A 128 -4.56 -7.18 0.87
C PRO A 128 -3.44 -8.15 0.52
N TYR A 129 -2.66 -8.52 1.53
CA TYR A 129 -1.50 -9.39 1.40
C TYR A 129 -1.60 -10.60 2.31
N LEU A 130 -1.82 -11.74 1.67
CA LEU A 130 -2.22 -12.98 2.30
C LEU A 130 -1.11 -13.59 3.16
N SER A 131 0.13 -13.55 2.69
CA SER A 131 1.28 -14.16 3.38
C SER A 131 1.49 -13.58 4.78
N SER A 132 1.26 -12.26 4.94
CA SER A 132 1.35 -11.56 6.23
C SER A 132 0.00 -11.38 6.93
N LYS A 133 -1.08 -11.96 6.39
CA LYS A 133 -2.46 -11.83 6.91
C LYS A 133 -2.89 -10.37 7.08
N LEU A 134 -2.53 -9.52 6.11
CA LEU A 134 -2.89 -8.11 6.07
C LEU A 134 -4.04 -7.85 5.10
N PRO A 135 -4.94 -6.90 5.39
CA PRO A 135 -5.01 -6.10 6.62
C PRO A 135 -5.59 -6.91 7.78
N ARG A 136 -5.25 -6.51 9.00
CA ARG A 136 -5.85 -7.07 10.22
C ARG A 136 -7.22 -6.41 10.49
N PRO A 137 -8.14 -7.06 11.22
CA PRO A 137 -9.46 -6.49 11.54
C PRO A 137 -9.40 -5.08 12.15
N GLU A 138 -8.47 -4.85 13.07
CA GLU A 138 -8.21 -3.55 13.69
C GLU A 138 -7.79 -2.49 12.67
N GLY A 139 -6.97 -2.85 11.69
CA GLY A 139 -6.58 -1.97 10.59
C GLY A 139 -7.76 -1.63 9.68
N ILE A 140 -8.63 -2.60 9.38
CA ILE A 140 -9.86 -2.36 8.63
C ILE A 140 -10.76 -1.37 9.39
N ALA A 141 -10.96 -1.57 10.69
CA ALA A 141 -11.77 -0.67 11.51
C ALA A 141 -11.19 0.76 11.55
N TRP A 142 -9.87 0.87 11.72
CA TRP A 142 -9.16 2.15 11.72
C TRP A 142 -9.33 2.91 10.39
N LEU A 143 -9.24 2.19 9.27
CA LEU A 143 -9.43 2.76 7.92
C LEU A 143 -10.88 3.19 7.68
N LYS A 144 -11.85 2.36 8.04
CA LYS A 144 -13.29 2.67 7.90
C LYS A 144 -13.66 3.97 8.61
N ALA A 145 -13.10 4.22 9.80
CA ALA A 145 -13.35 5.44 10.54
C ALA A 145 -12.82 6.71 9.85
N ARG A 146 -11.97 6.57 8.82
CA ARG A 146 -11.26 7.69 8.17
C ARG A 146 -11.67 7.91 6.72
N THR A 147 -12.52 7.10 6.11
CA THR A 147 -12.91 7.23 4.69
C THR A 147 -14.42 7.13 4.52
N ALA A 148 -14.97 7.83 3.52
CA ALA A 148 -16.38 7.69 3.16
C ALA A 148 -16.68 6.34 2.47
N GLY A 149 -15.65 5.68 1.94
CA GLY A 149 -15.78 4.37 1.31
C GLY A 149 -14.46 3.63 1.27
N LEU A 150 -14.39 2.52 2.00
CA LEU A 150 -13.26 1.60 1.98
C LEU A 150 -13.57 0.43 1.05
N TYR A 151 -12.64 0.13 0.16
CA TYR A 151 -12.75 -0.98 -0.79
C TYR A 151 -11.52 -1.87 -0.68
N ALA A 152 -11.63 -3.13 -1.09
CA ALA A 152 -10.50 -4.04 -1.15
C ALA A 152 -10.55 -4.87 -2.43
N THR A 153 -9.39 -5.09 -3.05
CA THR A 153 -9.26 -5.98 -4.22
C THR A 153 -9.56 -7.43 -3.90
N ASN A 154 -9.38 -7.84 -2.64
CA ASN A 154 -9.84 -9.11 -2.09
C ASN A 154 -9.83 -8.99 -0.56
N ILE A 155 -10.54 -9.83 0.20
CA ILE A 155 -10.25 -10.03 1.62
C ILE A 155 -9.98 -11.51 1.86
N PRO A 156 -8.75 -11.86 2.29
CA PRO A 156 -8.42 -13.21 2.71
C PRO A 156 -9.47 -13.79 3.64
N THR A 157 -10.10 -14.88 3.21
CA THR A 157 -10.96 -15.68 4.09
C THR A 157 -10.24 -16.98 4.41
N ALA A 158 -10.09 -17.28 5.70
CA ALA A 158 -9.54 -18.56 6.12
C ALA A 158 -10.44 -19.69 5.59
N ALA A 159 -9.82 -20.70 4.96
CA ALA A 159 -10.54 -21.89 4.50
C ALA A 159 -10.20 -23.08 5.38
N ARG A 160 -11.22 -23.65 6.03
CA ARG A 160 -11.06 -24.93 6.71
C ARG A 160 -11.29 -26.06 5.72
N ILE A 161 -10.20 -26.55 5.13
CA ILE A 161 -10.24 -27.73 4.27
C ILE A 161 -10.27 -28.97 5.19
N LYS A 162 -11.37 -29.73 5.16
CA LYS A 162 -11.49 -31.00 5.89
C LYS A 162 -10.55 -32.02 5.24
N ARG A 163 -9.69 -32.64 6.05
CA ARG A 163 -8.75 -33.68 5.60
C ARG A 163 -8.96 -34.95 6.42
N ARG A 164 -8.47 -36.09 5.90
CA ARG A 164 -8.39 -37.32 6.68
C ARG A 164 -7.38 -37.13 7.82
N THR A 165 -7.61 -37.78 8.95
CA THR A 165 -6.79 -37.64 10.16
C THR A 165 -5.32 -37.95 9.90
N GLU A 166 -5.04 -38.95 9.06
CA GLU A 166 -3.68 -39.36 8.70
C GLU A 166 -2.95 -38.23 7.95
N VAL A 167 -3.64 -37.53 7.06
CA VAL A 167 -3.07 -36.39 6.31
C VAL A 167 -2.80 -35.20 7.24
N GLU A 168 -3.73 -34.89 8.16
CA GLU A 168 -3.50 -33.83 9.15
C GLU A 168 -2.31 -34.14 10.05
N ARG A 169 -2.16 -35.41 10.47
CA ARG A 169 -1.02 -35.86 11.27
C ARG A 169 0.29 -35.70 10.53
N THR A 170 0.39 -36.20 9.29
CA THR A 170 1.60 -36.05 8.48
C THR A 170 1.97 -34.58 8.29
N ILE A 171 1.02 -33.69 8.01
CA ILE A 171 1.28 -32.25 7.85
C ILE A 171 1.84 -31.65 9.14
N LYS A 172 1.25 -31.98 10.30
CA LYS A 172 1.74 -31.49 11.61
C LYS A 172 3.14 -32.01 11.94
N GLU A 173 3.46 -33.25 11.57
CA GLU A 173 4.77 -33.86 11.82
C GLU A 173 5.85 -33.34 10.85
N SER A 174 5.48 -32.97 9.62
CA SER A 174 6.42 -32.61 8.55
C SER A 174 6.57 -31.11 8.29
N THR A 175 5.72 -30.25 8.87
CA THR A 175 5.75 -28.80 8.62
C THR A 175 5.73 -28.01 9.92
N ALA A 176 6.49 -26.91 9.98
CA ALA A 176 6.48 -25.99 11.11
C ALA A 176 5.13 -25.24 11.25
N GLY A 177 4.32 -25.23 10.20
CA GLY A 177 2.98 -24.64 10.20
C GLY A 177 2.27 -24.82 8.86
N PHE A 178 0.97 -25.05 8.91
CA PHE A 178 0.12 -25.17 7.72
C PHE A 178 -1.19 -24.40 7.93
N SER A 179 -1.54 -23.52 6.99
CA SER A 179 -2.83 -22.84 6.99
C SER A 179 -3.53 -23.01 5.64
N GLY A 180 -4.74 -23.56 5.66
CA GLY A 180 -5.62 -23.58 4.49
C GLY A 180 -6.19 -22.19 4.22
N GLN A 181 -6.11 -21.74 2.97
CA GLN A 181 -6.63 -20.45 2.55
C GLN A 181 -7.50 -20.66 1.31
N LYS A 182 -8.62 -19.92 1.21
CA LYS A 182 -9.40 -19.90 -0.02
C LYS A 182 -8.63 -19.02 -1.00
N MET A 183 -8.20 -19.60 -2.11
CA MET A 183 -7.70 -18.79 -3.22
C MET A 183 -8.88 -18.01 -3.81
N PRO A 184 -8.68 -16.74 -4.21
CA PRO A 184 -9.71 -16.02 -4.93
C PRO A 184 -10.14 -16.78 -6.18
N ASP A 185 -11.44 -16.77 -6.45
CA ASP A 185 -12.02 -17.42 -7.63
C ASP A 185 -11.81 -16.53 -8.87
N ASP A 186 -11.76 -15.20 -8.69
CA ASP A 186 -11.54 -14.19 -9.73
C ASP A 186 -10.67 -13.04 -9.19
N PRO A 187 -9.61 -12.58 -9.88
CA PRO A 187 -8.87 -11.37 -9.50
C PRO A 187 -9.82 -10.19 -9.29
N GLY A 188 -9.90 -9.72 -8.04
CA GLY A 188 -10.79 -8.60 -7.74
C GLY A 188 -10.23 -7.25 -8.15
N ILE A 189 -11.08 -6.44 -8.78
CA ILE A 189 -10.74 -5.11 -9.29
C ILE A 189 -11.67 -4.08 -8.66
N VAL A 190 -11.10 -3.01 -8.11
CA VAL A 190 -11.83 -1.82 -7.71
C VAL A 190 -11.55 -0.73 -8.72
N ARG A 191 -12.60 -0.20 -9.36
CA ARG A 191 -12.47 0.86 -10.36
C ARG A 191 -13.11 2.14 -9.84
N PHE A 192 -12.28 3.17 -9.70
CA PHE A 192 -12.72 4.54 -9.45
C PHE A 192 -12.89 5.29 -10.77
N ARG A 193 -14.08 5.85 -11.00
CA ARG A 193 -14.39 6.66 -12.19
C ARG A 193 -14.95 8.01 -11.78
N LYS A 194 -14.42 9.05 -12.41
CA LYS A 194 -14.93 10.42 -12.32
C LYS A 194 -14.69 11.12 -13.64
N LYS A 195 -15.67 11.90 -14.10
CA LYS A 195 -15.49 12.74 -15.29
C LYS A 195 -14.57 13.90 -14.92
N ALA A 196 -13.52 14.13 -15.71
CA ALA A 196 -12.57 15.21 -15.46
C ALA A 196 -13.27 16.58 -15.42
N GLY A 197 -12.99 17.36 -14.36
CA GLY A 197 -13.63 18.66 -14.08
C GLY A 197 -15.05 18.59 -13.53
N ALA A 198 -15.61 17.40 -13.29
CA ALA A 198 -16.92 17.29 -12.65
C ALA A 198 -16.80 17.47 -11.13
N THR A 199 -17.69 18.27 -10.55
CA THR A 199 -17.91 18.34 -9.10
C THR A 199 -18.70 17.12 -8.64
N GLY A 200 -18.25 16.44 -7.58
CA GLY A 200 -18.98 15.31 -6.98
C GLY A 200 -18.10 14.11 -6.64
N ALA A 201 -18.74 13.07 -6.10
CA ALA A 201 -18.08 11.87 -5.64
C ALA A 201 -17.61 10.95 -6.79
N TRP A 202 -16.63 10.10 -6.49
CA TRP A 202 -16.19 9.04 -7.39
C TRP A 202 -17.28 7.97 -7.55
N THR A 203 -17.58 7.59 -8.79
CA THR A 203 -18.30 6.35 -9.07
C THR A 203 -17.34 5.18 -8.82
N VAL A 204 -17.75 4.24 -7.97
CA VAL A 204 -16.91 3.08 -7.62
C VAL A 204 -17.59 1.80 -8.09
N GLU A 205 -16.91 1.06 -8.97
CA GLU A 205 -17.33 -0.25 -9.45
C GLU A 205 -16.42 -1.33 -8.83
N VAL A 206 -16.99 -2.47 -8.44
CA VAL A 206 -16.26 -3.62 -7.92
C VAL A 206 -16.48 -4.82 -8.82
N PHE A 207 -15.42 -5.56 -9.15
CA PHE A 207 -15.43 -6.74 -10.02
C PHE A 207 -14.69 -7.89 -9.36
N GLY A 208 -15.02 -9.13 -9.74
CA GLY A 208 -14.43 -10.34 -9.16
C GLY A 208 -14.61 -10.40 -7.65
N ASP A 209 -13.56 -10.81 -6.94
CA ASP A 209 -13.58 -10.93 -5.47
C ASP A 209 -13.41 -9.58 -4.72
N ALA A 210 -13.36 -8.46 -5.44
CA ALA A 210 -13.30 -7.16 -4.83
C ALA A 210 -14.61 -6.82 -4.12
N LYS A 211 -14.50 -6.10 -3.00
CA LYS A 211 -15.67 -5.75 -2.19
C LYS A 211 -15.51 -4.39 -1.53
N LYS A 212 -16.65 -3.73 -1.30
CA LYS A 212 -16.73 -2.63 -0.36
C LYS A 212 -16.71 -3.22 1.06
N LEU A 213 -15.91 -2.62 1.95
CA LEU A 213 -15.77 -3.06 3.34
C LEU A 213 -16.72 -2.31 4.25
#